data_AF-A0A0R3QZ82-F1
#
_entry.id   AF-A0A0R3QZ82-F1
#
_cell.length_a   1.000
_cell.length_b   1.000
_cell.length_c   1.000
_cell.angle_alpha   90.00
_cell.angle_beta   90.00
_cell.angle_gamma   90.00
#
_symmetry.space_group_name_H-M   'P 1'
#
loop_
_entity.id
_entity.type
_entity.pdbx_description
1 polymer ?
#
loop_
_entity_poly.entity_id
_entity_poly.type
_entity_poly.pdbx_seq_one_letter_code
_entity_poly.pdbx_strand_id
1 'polypeptide(L)'
;MDGTEVENNGTQELLKSSSSDKRLRVQITEGDLLCVNQCGFYGTPQWKGRCSKCWRAYQMEEKKAQCYTKNRELLSFEKFEGRRKLSTESRSLTLKSILRKSPSLTANSNSSQEMVFTTSASHSTLPSPVTPIRHRLSEESSSAYDRFHEFLQNNLPQSAAHEIAQQTHHAVDKILEQQNVNMDDLSSMVQHFYQVLADKMRHNPIISGSLIDVSVEEVMGEVEQYICVRAYSTLFCARHVILADEETADLSLQDRIRSLNWVTAGFLETTLDFSQESVRDKLDEAITEIIDMNSHRGAAEKLQCLVRCSKMIFEALKESRSGW
;
A
#
# COMPACT_ATOMS: atom_id res chain seq x y z
N MET A 1 -9.07 24.75 82.84
CA MET A 1 -10.40 24.23 83.20
C MET A 1 -11.27 24.57 82.02
N ASP A 2 -11.30 23.68 81.02
CA ASP A 2 -12.29 22.59 80.87
C ASP A 2 -13.53 23.16 80.13
N GLY A 3 -14.09 22.63 79.04
CA GLY A 3 -13.91 21.43 78.24
C GLY A 3 -14.87 21.49 77.02
N THR A 4 -14.68 20.55 76.09
CA THR A 4 -15.56 19.91 75.07
C THR A 4 -17.11 20.08 75.21
N GLU A 5 -18.02 19.97 74.22
CA GLU A 5 -18.21 19.21 72.96
C GLU A 5 -19.50 19.77 72.25
N VAL A 6 -19.57 19.94 70.91
CA VAL A 6 -20.24 19.11 69.87
C VAL A 6 -21.77 18.92 69.95
N GLU A 7 -22.49 19.39 68.91
CA GLU A 7 -23.65 18.77 68.20
C GLU A 7 -24.10 19.73 67.07
N ASN A 8 -23.74 19.54 65.79
CA ASN A 8 -24.33 18.71 64.73
C ASN A 8 -25.84 18.91 64.45
N ASN A 9 -26.15 19.52 63.29
CA ASN A 9 -27.28 19.12 62.45
C ASN A 9 -27.17 19.77 61.05
N GLY A 10 -26.90 18.94 60.05
CA GLY A 10 -26.96 19.33 58.63
C GLY A 10 -28.39 19.49 58.13
N THR A 11 -28.54 19.94 56.88
CA THR A 11 -29.29 19.24 55.80
C THR A 11 -29.18 20.05 54.49
N GLN A 12 -28.39 19.49 53.56
CA GLN A 12 -28.54 19.43 52.10
C GLN A 12 -28.56 20.72 51.25
N GLU A 13 -27.42 20.96 50.60
CA GLU A 13 -27.33 21.56 49.26
C GLU A 13 -28.11 20.71 48.24
N LEU A 14 -29.10 21.32 47.59
CA LEU A 14 -29.76 20.74 46.42
C LEU A 14 -29.04 21.22 45.15
N LEU A 15 -28.12 20.38 44.66
CA LEU A 15 -27.52 20.45 43.34
C LEU A 15 -28.62 20.49 42.26
N LYS A 16 -28.79 21.66 41.64
CA LYS A 16 -29.43 21.77 40.32
C LYS A 16 -28.41 21.32 39.29
N SER A 17 -28.32 20.01 39.06
CA SER A 17 -27.61 19.46 37.90
C SER A 17 -28.36 19.86 36.63
N SER A 18 -27.89 20.92 35.98
CA SER A 18 -28.26 21.23 34.60
C SER A 18 -27.83 20.05 33.72
N SER A 19 -28.81 19.24 33.34
CA SER A 19 -28.66 18.13 32.40
C SER A 19 -28.39 18.69 31.00
N SER A 20 -27.14 19.08 30.71
CA SER A 20 -26.71 19.52 29.38
C SER A 20 -25.34 18.98 28.92
N ASP A 21 -24.67 18.14 29.71
CA ASP A 21 -23.32 17.64 29.37
C ASP A 21 -23.25 16.11 29.21
N LYS A 22 -24.10 15.56 28.35
CA LYS A 22 -23.88 14.22 27.78
C LYS A 22 -23.49 14.30 26.30
N ARG A 23 -22.65 15.29 25.95
CA ARG A 23 -21.95 15.23 24.67
C ARG A 23 -20.90 14.14 24.76
N LEU A 24 -21.03 13.10 23.94
CA LEU A 24 -20.00 12.10 23.73
C LEU A 24 -18.76 12.81 23.18
N ARG A 25 -17.82 13.15 24.05
CA ARG A 25 -16.56 13.79 23.67
C ARG A 25 -15.60 12.71 23.18
N VAL A 26 -15.24 12.76 21.90
CA VAL A 26 -14.16 11.96 21.34
C VAL A 26 -12.86 12.67 21.69
N GLN A 27 -12.22 12.29 22.80
CA GLN A 27 -10.91 12.81 23.17
C GLN A 27 -9.82 11.94 22.53
N ILE A 28 -9.23 12.43 21.43
CA ILE A 28 -8.01 11.87 20.85
C ILE A 28 -6.88 12.82 21.27
N THR A 29 -5.89 12.32 22.01
CA THR A 29 -4.73 13.13 22.40
C THR A 29 -3.64 13.05 21.34
N GLU A 30 -2.76 14.06 21.27
CA GLU A 30 -1.62 14.05 20.35
C GLU A 30 -0.72 12.81 20.55
N GLY A 31 -0.59 12.35 21.79
CA GLY A 31 0.14 11.12 22.12
C GLY A 31 -0.47 9.85 21.49
N ASP A 32 -1.78 9.81 21.27
CA ASP A 32 -2.47 8.67 20.65
C ASP A 32 -2.22 8.59 19.14
N LEU A 33 -1.82 9.70 18.52
CA LEU A 33 -1.54 9.78 17.08
C LEU A 33 -0.07 9.50 16.76
N LEU A 34 0.83 9.72 17.71
CA LEU A 34 2.27 9.56 17.49
C LEU A 34 2.68 8.09 17.43
N CYS A 35 3.75 7.83 16.69
CA CYS A 35 4.34 6.51 16.59
C CYS A 35 4.74 6.01 17.98
N VAL A 36 4.42 4.76 18.29
CA VAL A 36 4.76 4.08 19.55
C VAL A 36 6.27 4.07 19.83
N ASN A 37 7.11 4.16 18.79
CA ASN A 37 8.56 4.28 18.93
C ASN A 37 9.06 5.71 19.22
N GLN A 38 8.15 6.68 19.37
CA GLN A 38 8.45 8.09 19.66
C GLN A 38 9.46 8.71 18.69
N CYS A 39 9.37 8.35 17.40
CA CYS A 39 10.29 8.83 16.37
C CYS A 39 9.90 10.19 15.77
N GLY A 40 8.88 10.86 16.34
CA GLY A 40 8.36 12.15 15.85
C GLY A 40 7.44 12.08 14.64
N PHE A 41 7.08 10.87 14.18
CA PHE A 41 6.12 10.65 13.09
C PHE A 41 4.82 10.05 13.62
N TYR A 42 3.72 10.21 12.87
CA TYR A 42 2.42 9.62 13.21
C TYR A 42 2.38 8.10 12.97
N GLY A 43 1.67 7.40 13.84
CA GLY A 43 1.41 5.97 13.75
C GLY A 43 -0.02 5.67 13.34
N THR A 44 -0.25 4.51 12.72
CA THR A 44 -1.59 4.06 12.35
C THR A 44 -1.97 2.79 13.12
N PRO A 45 -3.25 2.58 13.46
CA PRO A 45 -3.71 1.34 14.10
C PRO A 45 -3.36 0.09 13.30
N GLN A 46 -3.42 0.17 11.96
CA GLN A 46 -3.05 -0.91 11.04
C GLN A 46 -1.59 -1.36 11.26
N TRP A 47 -0.70 -0.43 11.61
CA TRP A 47 0.70 -0.71 11.88
C TRP A 47 1.02 -0.79 13.38
N LYS A 48 0.02 -1.17 14.20
CA LYS A 48 0.14 -1.28 15.67
C LYS A 48 0.64 0.02 16.31
N GLY A 49 0.17 1.16 15.79
CA GLY A 49 0.59 2.50 16.23
C GLY A 49 2.01 2.89 15.77
N ARG A 50 2.61 2.22 14.79
CA ARG A 50 3.95 2.57 14.28
C ARG A 50 3.84 3.42 13.01
N CYS A 51 4.81 4.30 12.77
CA CYS A 51 4.94 4.96 11.47
C CYS A 51 5.47 3.98 10.41
N SER A 52 5.35 4.32 9.12
CA SER A 52 5.77 3.46 8.00
C SER A 52 7.23 2.98 8.10
N LYS A 53 8.15 3.86 8.50
CA LYS A 53 9.58 3.51 8.70
C LYS A 53 9.78 2.52 9.85
N CYS A 54 9.13 2.77 11.00
CA CYS A 54 9.23 1.91 12.16
C CYS A 54 8.52 0.57 11.95
N TRP A 55 7.44 0.54 11.19
CA TRP A 55 6.75 -0.67 10.78
C TRP A 55 7.66 -1.56 9.92
N ARG A 56 8.31 -1.00 8.89
CA ARG A 56 9.28 -1.75 8.07
C ARG A 56 10.44 -2.33 8.89
N ALA A 57 10.99 -1.54 9.81
CA ALA A 57 12.05 -2.01 10.70
C ALA A 57 11.58 -3.17 11.59
N TYR A 58 10.36 -3.05 12.15
CA TYR A 58 9.73 -4.10 12.94
C TYR A 58 9.53 -5.39 12.12
N GLN A 59 8.98 -5.28 10.90
CA GLN A 59 8.79 -6.43 10.02
C GLN A 59 10.10 -7.13 9.65
N MET A 60 11.17 -6.36 9.38
CA MET A 60 12.49 -6.93 9.10
C MET A 60 13.06 -7.68 10.30
N GLU A 61 12.91 -7.14 11.50
CA GLU A 61 13.37 -7.80 12.73
C GLU A 61 12.57 -9.09 13.00
N GLU A 62 11.26 -9.05 12.75
CA GLU A 62 10.40 -10.23 12.89
C GLU A 62 10.79 -11.33 11.88
N LYS A 63 11.03 -10.98 10.61
CA LYS A 63 11.54 -11.91 9.58
C LYS A 63 12.89 -12.51 9.98
N LYS A 64 13.81 -11.72 10.56
CA LYS A 64 15.11 -12.19 11.06
C LYS A 64 14.95 -13.14 12.26
N ALA A 65 14.09 -12.81 13.22
CA ALA A 65 13.83 -13.67 14.37
C ALA A 65 13.20 -15.00 13.94
N GLN A 66 12.30 -14.98 12.95
CA GLN A 66 11.72 -16.18 12.35
C GLN A 66 12.78 -17.02 11.61
N CYS A 67 13.69 -16.41 10.83
CA CYS A 67 14.75 -17.18 10.17
C CYS A 67 15.74 -17.78 11.17
N TYR A 68 16.08 -17.05 12.22
CA TYR A 68 16.92 -17.54 13.31
C TYR A 68 16.26 -18.71 14.03
N THR A 69 14.96 -18.62 14.33
CA THR A 69 14.20 -19.70 14.97
C THR A 69 14.10 -20.94 14.07
N LYS A 70 13.79 -20.78 12.78
CA LYS A 70 13.77 -21.88 11.80
C LYS A 70 15.15 -22.55 11.66
N ASN A 71 16.22 -21.76 11.55
CA ASN A 71 17.57 -22.29 11.52
C ASN A 71 17.94 -23.01 12.83
N ARG A 72 17.51 -22.48 13.99
CA ARG A 72 17.70 -23.14 15.29
C ARG A 72 16.94 -24.46 15.38
N GLU A 73 15.72 -24.54 14.86
CA GLU A 73 14.92 -25.78 14.82
C GLU A 73 15.50 -26.82 13.85
N LEU A 74 16.07 -26.39 12.71
CA LEU A 74 16.77 -27.28 11.78
C LEU A 74 18.10 -27.81 12.37
N LEU A 75 18.75 -27.03 13.22
CA LEU A 75 19.97 -27.40 13.93
C LEU A 75 19.71 -28.08 15.29
N SER A 76 18.46 -28.16 15.77
CA SER A 76 18.15 -28.84 17.01
C SER A 76 18.13 -30.35 16.80
N PHE A 77 19.11 -31.03 17.39
CA PHE A 77 19.31 -32.48 17.34
C PHE A 77 18.18 -33.30 18.00
N GLU A 78 17.26 -32.65 18.70
CA GLU A 78 16.26 -33.29 19.56
C GLU A 78 15.21 -34.08 18.76
N LYS A 79 14.97 -33.73 17.49
CA LYS A 79 14.12 -34.53 16.57
C LYS A 79 14.87 -35.64 15.84
N PHE A 80 16.20 -35.66 15.85
CA PHE A 80 16.99 -36.74 15.25
C PHE A 80 17.07 -37.96 16.18
N GLU A 81 17.04 -37.78 17.50
CA GLU A 81 17.02 -38.88 18.46
C GLU A 81 15.69 -39.66 18.48
N GLY A 82 14.56 -39.00 18.18
CA GLY A 82 13.27 -39.67 18.03
C GLY A 82 13.22 -40.63 16.83
N ARG A 83 13.93 -40.32 15.73
CA ARG A 83 14.04 -41.23 14.57
C ARG A 83 15.14 -42.29 14.73
N ARG A 84 16.12 -42.06 15.61
CA ARG A 84 17.15 -43.07 15.94
C ARG A 84 16.68 -44.11 16.96
N LYS A 85 15.67 -43.80 17.79
CA LYS A 85 15.07 -44.78 18.72
C LYS A 85 14.09 -45.75 18.08
N LEU A 86 13.54 -45.45 16.89
CA LEU A 86 12.66 -46.35 16.14
C LEU A 86 13.39 -47.18 15.06
N SER A 87 14.66 -46.87 14.76
CA SER A 87 15.43 -47.54 13.70
C SER A 87 16.37 -48.66 14.20
N THR A 88 16.51 -48.84 15.52
CA THR A 88 17.34 -49.91 16.10
C THR A 88 16.61 -51.24 16.33
N GLU A 89 15.31 -51.32 16.04
CA GLU A 89 14.50 -52.54 16.20
C GLU A 89 13.97 -53.08 14.86
N SER A 90 14.71 -52.91 13.77
CA SER A 90 14.41 -53.59 12.50
C SER A 90 15.67 -53.73 11.65
N ARG A 91 16.67 -54.43 12.20
CA ARG A 91 17.71 -55.08 11.39
C ARG A 91 17.34 -56.53 11.17
N SER A 92 16.46 -56.78 10.21
CA SER A 92 16.51 -58.02 9.46
C SER A 92 16.08 -57.77 8.02
N LEU A 93 16.90 -58.29 7.12
CA LEU A 93 16.62 -58.59 5.72
C LEU A 93 16.94 -57.51 4.67
N THR A 94 17.98 -57.85 3.91
CA THR A 94 18.17 -57.67 2.46
C THR A 94 18.99 -56.46 1.98
N LEU A 95 20.31 -56.57 2.15
CA LEU A 95 21.26 -56.05 1.18
C LEU A 95 21.05 -56.79 -0.16
N LYS A 96 20.55 -56.08 -1.19
CA LYS A 96 20.84 -56.30 -2.62
C LYS A 96 19.98 -55.38 -3.48
N SER A 97 20.54 -54.26 -3.93
CA SER A 97 20.42 -53.73 -5.31
C SER A 97 20.80 -52.25 -5.33
N ILE A 98 22.11 -51.99 -5.34
CA ILE A 98 22.68 -50.82 -6.02
C ILE A 98 23.32 -51.39 -7.28
N LEU A 99 23.27 -50.61 -8.37
CA LEU A 99 23.74 -50.89 -9.73
C LEU A 99 22.72 -51.59 -10.65
N ARG A 100 21.94 -50.76 -11.36
CA ARG A 100 21.95 -50.81 -12.83
C ARG A 100 21.52 -49.48 -13.45
N LYS A 101 22.27 -49.14 -14.49
CA LYS A 101 22.34 -47.90 -15.28
C LYS A 101 21.00 -47.44 -15.87
N SER A 102 20.94 -46.14 -16.16
CA SER A 102 20.05 -45.49 -17.12
C SER A 102 20.01 -46.22 -18.48
N PRO A 103 18.93 -46.06 -19.23
CA PRO A 103 19.11 -45.52 -20.58
C PRO A 103 18.03 -44.50 -21.00
N SER A 104 18.44 -43.69 -21.97
CA SER A 104 17.67 -42.72 -22.74
C SER A 104 16.67 -43.39 -23.72
N LEU A 105 15.78 -42.56 -24.27
CA LEU A 105 15.09 -42.63 -25.58
C LEU A 105 13.54 -42.72 -25.56
N THR A 106 12.92 -41.62 -26.02
CA THR A 106 11.85 -41.48 -27.05
C THR A 106 10.51 -42.25 -27.00
N ALA A 107 9.50 -41.56 -27.56
CA ALA A 107 8.16 -42.00 -28.02
C ALA A 107 7.06 -41.96 -26.94
N ASN A 108 6.14 -40.98 -26.95
CA ASN A 108 5.02 -40.72 -27.87
C ASN A 108 3.81 -41.64 -27.64
N SER A 109 2.61 -41.02 -27.77
CA SER A 109 1.26 -41.56 -27.93
C SER A 109 0.40 -41.97 -26.71
N ASN A 110 -0.60 -41.11 -26.48
CA ASN A 110 -2.06 -41.37 -26.46
C ASN A 110 -2.71 -42.13 -25.30
N SER A 111 -3.71 -41.48 -24.68
CA SER A 111 -5.15 -41.84 -24.71
C SER A 111 -5.84 -41.20 -23.50
N SER A 112 -6.58 -40.10 -23.69
CA SER A 112 -8.04 -40.09 -23.85
C SER A 112 -8.81 -40.52 -22.60
N GLN A 113 -9.43 -39.55 -21.91
CA GLN A 113 -10.77 -39.74 -21.38
C GLN A 113 -11.54 -38.42 -21.45
N GLU A 114 -12.78 -38.58 -21.88
CA GLU A 114 -13.65 -37.63 -22.56
C GLU A 114 -14.88 -37.36 -21.67
N MET A 115 -15.66 -36.35 -22.08
CA MET A 115 -17.08 -36.09 -21.73
C MET A 115 -17.29 -35.21 -20.48
N VAL A 116 -18.13 -34.17 -20.48
CA VAL A 116 -19.43 -34.00 -21.14
C VAL A 116 -19.68 -32.54 -21.57
N PHE A 117 -20.25 -32.40 -22.76
CA PHE A 117 -20.79 -31.19 -23.40
C PHE A 117 -22.20 -30.86 -22.86
N THR A 118 -22.55 -29.58 -22.73
CA THR A 118 -23.93 -29.13 -23.04
C THR A 118 -23.88 -27.90 -23.94
N THR A 119 -24.62 -28.04 -25.04
CA THR A 119 -24.72 -27.17 -26.21
C THR A 119 -25.77 -26.08 -26.01
N SER A 120 -25.55 -24.92 -26.63
CA SER A 120 -26.61 -24.06 -27.17
C SER A 120 -26.02 -23.25 -28.32
N ALA A 121 -26.38 -23.61 -29.55
CA ALA A 121 -25.90 -23.02 -30.79
C ALA A 121 -26.84 -21.92 -31.29
N SER A 122 -26.28 -20.88 -31.90
CA SER A 122 -26.88 -20.18 -33.05
C SER A 122 -25.78 -19.68 -33.98
N HIS A 123 -25.91 -20.08 -35.24
CA HIS A 123 -24.97 -19.90 -36.35
C HIS A 123 -24.97 -18.47 -36.91
N SER A 124 -23.81 -17.98 -37.37
CA SER A 124 -23.61 -17.42 -38.72
C SER A 124 -22.12 -17.13 -39.04
N THR A 125 -21.58 -17.93 -39.98
CA THR A 125 -20.58 -17.64 -41.06
C THR A 125 -19.30 -16.81 -40.81
N LEU A 126 -18.16 -17.45 -41.10
CA LEU A 126 -16.76 -16.97 -41.19
C LEU A 126 -16.42 -16.43 -42.62
N PRO A 127 -15.36 -15.60 -42.85
CA PRO A 127 -13.95 -16.07 -42.80
C PRO A 127 -12.90 -15.14 -42.13
N SER A 128 -11.84 -15.80 -41.66
CA SER A 128 -10.57 -15.33 -41.03
C SER A 128 -9.77 -14.29 -41.87
N PRO A 129 -8.76 -13.57 -41.34
CA PRO A 129 -7.63 -14.12 -40.58
C PRO A 129 -7.38 -13.49 -39.21
N VAL A 130 -6.97 -14.36 -38.30
CA VAL A 130 -6.33 -14.08 -37.01
C VAL A 130 -5.18 -13.07 -37.18
N THR A 131 -5.45 -11.80 -36.90
CA THR A 131 -4.42 -10.93 -36.33
C THR A 131 -4.21 -11.38 -34.89
N PRO A 132 -2.97 -11.65 -34.43
CA PRO A 132 -2.76 -11.79 -33.00
C PRO A 132 -3.24 -10.48 -32.39
N ILE A 133 -4.20 -10.56 -31.46
CA ILE A 133 -4.50 -9.44 -30.57
C ILE A 133 -3.22 -9.25 -29.76
N ARG A 134 -2.26 -8.52 -30.33
CA ARG A 134 -1.24 -7.82 -29.57
C ARG A 134 -2.08 -7.00 -28.61
N HIS A 135 -2.01 -7.33 -27.33
CA HIS A 135 -2.59 -6.56 -26.24
C HIS A 135 -2.35 -5.07 -26.57
N ARG A 136 -3.36 -4.38 -27.12
CA ARG A 136 -3.22 -2.95 -27.35
C ARG A 136 -3.18 -2.35 -25.94
N LEU A 137 -2.13 -1.57 -25.69
CA LEU A 137 -2.03 -0.78 -24.46
C LEU A 137 -3.32 0.04 -24.33
N SER A 138 -3.78 0.25 -23.10
CA SER A 138 -4.90 1.18 -22.88
C SER A 138 -4.53 2.56 -23.41
N GLU A 139 -5.53 3.38 -23.74
CA GLU A 139 -5.32 4.77 -24.16
C GLU A 139 -4.49 5.53 -23.13
N GLU A 140 -4.82 5.38 -21.84
CA GLU A 140 -4.06 5.93 -20.71
C GLU A 140 -2.59 5.47 -20.70
N SER A 141 -2.33 4.19 -20.99
CA SER A 141 -0.97 3.63 -21.07
C SER A 141 -0.18 4.13 -22.27
N SER A 142 -0.85 4.39 -23.40
CA SER A 142 -0.23 4.94 -24.60
C SER A 142 0.14 6.40 -24.37
N SER A 143 -0.79 7.20 -23.86
CA SER A 143 -0.54 8.61 -23.55
C SER A 143 0.57 8.78 -22.51
N ALA A 144 0.65 7.90 -21.51
CA ALA A 144 1.75 7.91 -20.55
C ALA A 144 3.11 7.58 -21.19
N TYR A 145 3.14 6.67 -22.17
CA TYR A 145 4.35 6.36 -22.93
C TYR A 145 4.81 7.56 -23.76
N ASP A 146 3.90 8.18 -24.49
CA ASP A 146 4.21 9.33 -25.34
C ASP A 146 4.73 10.51 -24.50
N ARG A 147 4.03 10.85 -23.41
CA ARG A 147 4.46 11.90 -22.46
C ARG A 147 5.84 11.62 -21.86
N PHE A 148 6.07 10.39 -21.40
CA PHE A 148 7.33 10.00 -20.79
C PHE A 148 8.49 10.11 -21.80
N HIS A 149 8.28 9.61 -23.02
CA HIS A 149 9.30 9.65 -24.06
C HIS A 149 9.60 11.08 -24.54
N GLU A 150 8.56 11.89 -24.74
CA GLU A 150 8.68 13.31 -25.09
C GLU A 150 9.46 14.08 -24.01
N PHE A 151 9.13 13.87 -22.72
CA PHE A 151 9.84 14.49 -21.61
C PHE A 151 11.33 14.14 -21.62
N LEU A 152 11.67 12.86 -21.76
CA LEU A 152 13.08 12.44 -21.77
C LEU A 152 13.84 13.01 -22.97
N GLN A 153 13.22 13.05 -24.15
CA GLN A 153 13.86 13.59 -25.36
C GLN A 153 14.07 15.10 -25.31
N ASN A 154 13.14 15.83 -24.69
CA ASN A 154 13.22 17.29 -24.59
C ASN A 154 14.22 17.74 -23.53
N ASN A 155 14.44 16.94 -22.48
CA ASN A 155 15.21 17.36 -21.31
C ASN A 155 16.56 16.66 -21.16
N LEU A 156 16.80 15.54 -21.85
CA LEU A 156 18.03 14.75 -21.69
C LEU A 156 18.71 14.42 -23.04
N PRO A 157 20.04 14.23 -23.04
CA PRO A 157 20.75 13.73 -24.21
C PRO A 157 20.21 12.36 -24.66
N GLN A 158 20.17 12.13 -25.97
CA GLN A 158 19.57 10.94 -26.59
C GLN A 158 20.04 9.61 -25.97
N SER A 159 21.32 9.50 -25.60
CA SER A 159 21.87 8.29 -24.98
C SER A 159 21.31 8.06 -23.57
N ALA A 160 21.27 9.10 -22.74
CA ALA A 160 20.72 9.06 -21.39
C ALA A 160 19.21 8.80 -21.41
N ALA A 161 18.47 9.52 -22.28
CA ALA A 161 17.04 9.32 -22.49
C ALA A 161 16.72 7.87 -22.87
N HIS A 162 17.44 7.29 -23.83
CA HIS A 162 17.24 5.91 -24.24
C HIS A 162 17.55 4.91 -23.11
N GLU A 163 18.65 5.11 -22.39
CA GLU A 163 19.04 4.23 -21.28
C GLU A 163 18.01 4.24 -20.15
N ILE A 164 17.53 5.43 -19.74
CA ILE A 164 16.51 5.59 -18.71
C ILE A 164 15.20 4.94 -19.17
N ALA A 165 14.74 5.23 -20.39
CA ALA A 165 13.53 4.63 -20.93
C ALA A 165 13.61 3.10 -20.95
N GLN A 166 14.75 2.53 -21.39
CA GLN A 166 14.96 1.09 -21.41
C GLN A 166 14.92 0.48 -20.00
N GLN A 167 15.60 1.09 -19.02
CA GLN A 167 15.61 0.59 -17.64
C GLN A 167 14.21 0.67 -17.02
N THR A 168 13.48 1.76 -17.26
CA THR A 168 12.11 1.96 -16.78
C THR A 168 11.14 0.97 -17.41
N HIS A 169 11.22 0.70 -18.72
CA HIS A 169 10.41 -0.33 -19.36
C HIS A 169 10.69 -1.72 -18.78
N HIS A 170 11.96 -2.07 -18.59
CA HIS A 170 12.32 -3.33 -17.98
C HIS A 170 11.80 -3.47 -16.55
N ALA A 171 11.77 -2.39 -15.77
CA ALA A 171 11.18 -2.37 -14.44
C ALA A 171 9.66 -2.61 -14.50
N VAL A 172 8.94 -1.95 -15.42
CA VAL A 172 7.50 -2.17 -15.64
C VAL A 172 7.23 -3.63 -16.00
N ASP A 173 7.96 -4.21 -16.97
CA ASP A 173 7.78 -5.59 -17.38
C ASP A 173 7.99 -6.55 -16.20
N LYS A 174 9.05 -6.34 -15.41
CA LYS A 174 9.29 -7.12 -14.18
C LYS A 174 8.16 -7.03 -13.18
N ILE A 175 7.58 -5.85 -12.96
CA ILE A 175 6.45 -5.64 -12.06
C ILE A 175 5.22 -6.41 -12.57
N LEU A 176 4.92 -6.30 -13.87
CA LEU A 176 3.79 -6.98 -14.50
C LEU A 176 3.93 -8.51 -14.49
N GLU A 177 5.15 -9.03 -14.53
CA GLU A 177 5.45 -10.47 -14.42
C GLU A 177 5.28 -11.02 -12.99
N GLN A 178 5.31 -10.19 -11.94
CA GLN A 178 5.16 -10.66 -10.55
C GLN A 178 3.71 -11.03 -10.26
N GLN A 179 3.39 -12.32 -10.28
CA GLN A 179 2.03 -12.81 -9.96
C GLN A 179 1.84 -13.31 -8.53
N ASN A 180 2.92 -13.65 -7.80
CA ASN A 180 2.86 -14.31 -6.49
C ASN A 180 3.78 -13.68 -5.42
N VAL A 181 4.21 -12.42 -5.61
CA VAL A 181 5.10 -11.74 -4.67
C VAL A 181 4.28 -10.92 -3.68
N ASN A 182 4.64 -10.99 -2.40
CA ASN A 182 4.04 -10.14 -1.37
C ASN A 182 4.30 -8.65 -1.69
N MET A 183 3.32 -7.78 -1.43
CA MET A 183 3.41 -6.33 -1.65
C MET A 183 4.63 -5.68 -0.99
N ASP A 184 5.06 -6.14 0.18
CA ASP A 184 6.27 -5.62 0.83
C ASP A 184 7.55 -5.90 0.01
N ASP A 185 7.64 -7.09 -0.58
CA ASP A 185 8.80 -7.49 -1.37
C ASP A 185 8.77 -6.80 -2.75
N LEU A 186 7.58 -6.65 -3.34
CA LEU A 186 7.37 -5.88 -4.56
C LEU A 186 7.70 -4.38 -4.35
N SER A 187 7.22 -3.79 -3.25
CA SER A 187 7.57 -2.42 -2.86
C SER A 187 9.08 -2.26 -2.68
N SER A 188 9.74 -3.22 -2.03
CA SER A 188 11.19 -3.21 -1.86
C SER A 188 11.94 -3.27 -3.20
N MET A 189 11.45 -4.07 -4.16
CA MET A 189 12.00 -4.14 -5.52
C MET A 189 11.91 -2.78 -6.23
N VAL A 190 10.73 -2.15 -6.21
CA VAL A 190 10.50 -0.85 -6.86
C VAL A 190 11.34 0.24 -6.21
N GLN A 191 11.41 0.28 -4.88
CA GLN A 191 12.24 1.25 -4.15
C GLN A 191 13.73 1.06 -4.43
N HIS A 192 14.21 -0.18 -4.53
CA HIS A 192 15.58 -0.46 -4.92
C HIS A 192 15.87 0.03 -6.35
N PHE A 193 14.95 -0.17 -7.28
CA PHE A 193 15.06 0.36 -8.64
C PHE A 193 15.17 1.90 -8.63
N TYR A 194 14.30 2.60 -7.89
CA TYR A 194 14.36 4.05 -7.78
C TYR A 194 15.70 4.54 -7.23
N GLN A 195 16.20 3.91 -6.17
CA GLN A 195 17.49 4.26 -5.59
C GLN A 195 18.64 4.06 -6.59
N VAL A 196 18.69 2.91 -7.25
CA VAL A 196 19.75 2.59 -8.22
C VAL A 196 19.72 3.55 -9.41
N LEU A 197 18.53 3.87 -9.94
CA LEU A 197 18.40 4.77 -11.08
C LEU A 197 18.79 6.20 -10.70
N ALA A 198 18.30 6.70 -9.56
CA ALA A 198 18.66 8.02 -9.05
C ALA A 198 20.16 8.16 -8.81
N ASP A 199 20.78 7.14 -8.19
CA ASP A 199 22.22 7.14 -7.94
C ASP A 199 23.01 7.12 -9.27
N LYS A 200 22.62 6.30 -10.25
CA LYS A 200 23.25 6.31 -11.58
C LYS A 200 23.18 7.69 -12.24
N MET A 201 22.04 8.37 -12.17
CA MET A 201 21.87 9.71 -12.74
C MET A 201 22.76 10.74 -12.05
N ARG A 202 22.83 10.73 -10.72
CA ARG A 202 23.68 11.64 -9.93
C ARG A 202 25.17 11.46 -10.23
N HIS A 203 25.61 10.23 -10.48
CA HIS A 203 27.01 9.92 -10.81
C HIS A 203 27.34 10.05 -12.30
N ASN A 204 26.35 10.22 -13.18
CA ASN A 204 26.59 10.39 -14.60
C ASN A 204 26.94 11.85 -14.90
N PRO A 205 28.18 12.17 -15.28
CA PRO A 205 28.63 13.55 -15.51
C PRO A 205 27.88 14.26 -16.64
N ILE A 206 27.23 13.50 -17.52
CA ILE A 206 26.41 14.04 -18.61
C ILE A 206 25.09 14.60 -18.03
N ILE A 207 24.52 13.92 -17.03
CA ILE A 207 23.22 14.28 -16.42
C ILE A 207 23.41 15.26 -15.26
N SER A 208 24.49 15.09 -14.48
CA SER A 208 24.82 15.99 -13.35
C SER A 208 25.60 17.25 -13.76
N GLY A 209 25.84 17.43 -15.06
CA GLY A 209 26.49 18.61 -15.60
C GLY A 209 25.58 19.84 -15.59
N SER A 210 26.15 21.02 -15.34
CA SER A 210 25.45 22.33 -15.28
C SER A 210 24.75 22.77 -16.58
N LEU A 211 24.80 21.96 -17.65
CA LEU A 211 24.21 22.31 -18.96
C LEU A 211 22.77 21.82 -19.10
N ILE A 212 22.30 20.97 -18.20
CA ILE A 212 20.96 20.40 -18.20
C ILE A 212 20.13 21.11 -17.13
N ASP A 213 18.97 21.63 -17.54
CA ASP A 213 18.06 22.39 -16.68
C ASP A 213 17.15 21.48 -15.82
N VAL A 214 17.05 20.19 -16.16
CA VAL A 214 16.23 19.23 -15.42
C VAL A 214 16.99 18.63 -14.23
N SER A 215 16.35 18.62 -13.06
CA SER A 215 16.86 17.96 -11.86
C SER A 215 16.64 16.45 -11.89
N VAL A 216 17.45 15.73 -11.09
CA VAL A 216 17.26 14.27 -10.94
C VAL A 216 15.89 13.96 -10.36
N GLU A 217 15.40 14.81 -9.46
CA GLU A 217 14.11 14.68 -8.80
C GLU A 217 12.94 14.79 -9.80
N GLU A 218 13.03 15.67 -10.79
CA GLU A 218 12.02 15.79 -11.87
C GLU A 218 12.00 14.57 -12.77
N VAL A 219 13.18 14.07 -13.17
CA VAL A 219 13.26 12.84 -13.97
C VAL A 219 12.71 11.64 -13.20
N MET A 220 13.04 11.52 -11.91
CA MET A 220 12.49 10.46 -11.06
C MET A 220 10.98 10.58 -10.88
N GLY A 221 10.44 11.80 -10.81
CA GLY A 221 8.99 12.05 -10.77
C GLY A 221 8.28 11.53 -12.02
N GLU A 222 8.81 11.82 -13.22
CA GLU A 222 8.24 11.30 -14.48
C GLU A 222 8.41 9.78 -14.62
N VAL A 223 9.52 9.21 -14.12
CA VAL A 223 9.72 7.75 -14.05
C VAL A 223 8.68 7.09 -13.13
N GLU A 224 8.44 7.65 -11.93
CA GLU A 224 7.42 7.17 -11.00
C GLU A 224 6.04 7.24 -11.65
N GLN A 225 5.68 8.38 -12.24
CA GLN A 225 4.39 8.57 -12.88
C GLN A 225 4.14 7.52 -13.97
N TYR A 226 5.13 7.30 -14.84
CA TYR A 226 5.02 6.31 -15.90
C TYR A 226 4.84 4.89 -15.36
N ILE A 227 5.62 4.50 -14.34
CA ILE A 227 5.50 3.17 -13.70
C ILE A 227 4.13 3.01 -13.04
N CYS A 228 3.69 4.02 -12.28
CA CYS A 228 2.41 4.01 -11.59
C CYS A 228 1.23 3.84 -12.56
N VAL A 229 1.24 4.51 -13.71
CA VAL A 229 0.19 4.36 -14.73
C VAL A 229 0.27 2.97 -15.39
N ARG A 230 1.45 2.56 -15.86
CA ARG A 230 1.62 1.31 -16.63
C ARG A 230 1.41 0.05 -15.81
N ALA A 231 1.77 0.09 -14.53
CA ALA A 231 1.64 -1.04 -13.61
C ALA A 231 0.46 -0.87 -12.64
N TYR A 232 -0.42 0.11 -12.82
CA TYR A 232 -1.53 0.40 -11.90
C TYR A 232 -2.38 -0.84 -11.60
N SER A 233 -2.71 -1.61 -12.65
CA SER A 233 -3.52 -2.81 -12.49
C SER A 233 -2.86 -3.89 -11.64
N THR A 234 -1.53 -3.91 -11.57
CA THR A 234 -0.76 -4.87 -10.76
C THR A 234 -0.47 -4.32 -9.36
N LEU A 235 -0.31 -2.99 -9.24
CA LEU A 235 0.03 -2.35 -7.97
C LEU A 235 -1.19 -2.04 -7.10
N PHE A 236 -2.33 -1.69 -7.71
CA PHE A 236 -3.54 -1.24 -7.02
C PHE A 236 -4.79 -2.06 -7.37
N CYS A 237 -4.79 -2.78 -8.50
CA CYS A 237 -5.98 -3.48 -8.99
C CYS A 237 -5.79 -5.02 -9.12
N ALA A 238 -4.70 -5.57 -8.57
CA ALA A 238 -4.27 -6.92 -8.95
C ALA A 238 -5.25 -8.02 -8.52
N ARG A 239 -5.73 -8.66 -9.59
CA ARG A 239 -6.41 -9.94 -9.70
C ARG A 239 -5.71 -11.04 -8.86
N HIS A 240 -6.49 -11.68 -8.00
CA HIS A 240 -6.20 -12.90 -7.23
C HIS A 240 -5.37 -12.75 -5.93
N VAL A 241 -6.10 -12.85 -4.81
CA VAL A 241 -5.67 -13.26 -3.46
C VAL A 241 -4.94 -12.22 -2.60
N ILE A 242 -4.11 -11.34 -3.16
CA ILE A 242 -3.24 -10.46 -2.33
C ILE A 242 -3.95 -9.19 -1.85
N LEU A 243 -4.95 -8.67 -2.59
CA LEU A 243 -5.72 -7.47 -2.22
C LEU A 243 -7.09 -7.76 -1.60
N ALA A 244 -7.44 -9.02 -1.35
CA ALA A 244 -8.73 -9.36 -0.75
C ALA A 244 -8.91 -8.76 0.65
N ASP A 245 -7.81 -8.69 1.42
CA ASP A 245 -7.81 -8.07 2.75
C ASP A 245 -7.91 -6.54 2.66
N GLU A 246 -7.19 -5.90 1.73
CA GLU A 246 -7.25 -4.46 1.51
C GLU A 246 -8.63 -4.02 1.00
N GLU A 247 -9.22 -4.73 0.03
CA GLU A 247 -10.59 -4.45 -0.45
C GLU A 247 -11.62 -4.63 0.68
N THR A 248 -11.46 -5.67 1.50
CA THR A 248 -12.32 -5.87 2.68
C THR A 248 -12.15 -4.75 3.69
N ALA A 249 -10.92 -4.29 3.93
CA ALA A 249 -10.61 -3.20 4.83
C ALA A 249 -11.21 -1.87 4.32
N ASP A 250 -11.11 -1.61 3.01
CA ASP A 250 -11.70 -0.44 2.35
C ASP A 250 -13.22 -0.44 2.48
N LEU A 251 -13.89 -1.57 2.19
CA LEU A 251 -15.33 -1.71 2.35
C LEU A 251 -15.76 -1.53 3.81
N SER A 252 -15.03 -2.14 4.75
CA SER A 252 -15.29 -2.01 6.19
C SER A 252 -15.15 -0.55 6.66
N LEU A 253 -14.11 0.15 6.21
CA LEU A 253 -13.92 1.56 6.52
C LEU A 253 -15.03 2.42 5.90
N GLN A 254 -15.41 2.13 4.66
CA GLN A 254 -16.47 2.84 3.96
C GLN A 254 -17.82 2.68 4.67
N ASP A 255 -18.17 1.47 5.09
CA ASP A 255 -19.39 1.17 5.84
C ASP A 255 -19.35 1.80 7.23
N ARG A 256 -18.18 1.82 7.88
CA ARG A 256 -17.98 2.52 9.14
C ARG A 256 -18.25 4.02 8.98
N ILE A 257 -17.72 4.67 7.94
CA ILE A 257 -17.96 6.09 7.65
C ILE A 257 -19.45 6.33 7.39
N ARG A 258 -20.11 5.49 6.58
CA ARG A 258 -21.56 5.60 6.31
C ARG A 258 -22.40 5.47 7.57
N SER A 259 -22.01 4.58 8.50
CA SER A 259 -22.70 4.39 9.78
C SER A 259 -22.64 5.62 10.70
N LEU A 260 -21.72 6.55 10.42
CA LEU A 260 -21.51 7.79 11.16
C LEU A 260 -22.19 9.00 10.51
N ASN A 261 -23.16 8.79 9.61
CA ASN A 261 -23.92 9.87 8.97
C ASN A 261 -24.66 10.80 9.94
N TRP A 262 -24.86 10.38 11.18
CA TRP A 262 -25.51 11.14 12.24
C TRP A 262 -24.55 12.07 12.99
N VAL A 263 -23.23 11.95 12.77
CA VAL A 263 -22.24 12.79 13.43
C VAL A 263 -22.34 14.21 12.90
N THR A 264 -22.52 15.16 13.81
CA THR A 264 -22.56 16.60 13.49
C THR A 264 -21.33 17.31 14.06
N ALA A 265 -21.03 18.50 13.55
CA ALA A 265 -19.91 19.33 13.99
C ALA A 265 -19.85 19.55 15.51
N GLY A 266 -21.01 19.61 16.18
CA GLY A 266 -21.09 19.79 17.63
C GLY A 266 -20.52 18.63 18.47
N PHE A 267 -20.31 17.45 17.88
CA PHE A 267 -19.67 16.30 18.54
C PHE A 267 -18.15 16.28 18.37
N LEU A 268 -17.60 17.01 17.39
CA LEU A 268 -16.18 17.00 17.04
C LEU A 268 -15.41 18.21 17.59
N GLU A 269 -16.05 19.05 18.43
CA GLU A 269 -15.46 20.25 19.04
C GLU A 269 -14.69 21.15 18.04
N THR A 270 -15.17 21.23 16.81
CA THR A 270 -14.53 22.01 15.76
C THR A 270 -14.72 23.51 15.96
N THR A 271 -13.70 24.30 15.63
CA THR A 271 -13.79 25.78 15.62
C THR A 271 -14.32 26.34 14.29
N LEU A 272 -14.87 25.48 13.42
CA LEU A 272 -15.45 25.88 12.15
C LEU A 272 -16.82 26.53 12.34
N ASP A 273 -17.02 27.68 11.70
CA ASP A 273 -18.30 28.40 11.68
C ASP A 273 -19.07 28.09 10.41
N PHE A 274 -19.91 27.07 10.47
CA PHE A 274 -20.74 26.61 9.33
C PHE A 274 -21.85 27.60 8.94
N SER A 275 -22.06 28.69 9.69
CA SER A 275 -23.02 29.73 9.30
C SER A 275 -22.50 30.55 8.11
N GLN A 276 -21.18 30.68 7.98
CA GLN A 276 -20.55 31.40 6.87
C GLN A 276 -20.52 30.55 5.60
N GLU A 277 -20.92 31.15 4.48
CA GLU A 277 -20.93 30.50 3.17
C GLU A 277 -19.52 30.14 2.70
N SER A 278 -18.57 31.06 2.83
CA SER A 278 -17.18 30.83 2.42
C SER A 278 -16.52 29.64 3.14
N VAL A 279 -16.84 29.44 4.43
CA VAL A 279 -16.37 28.28 5.21
C VAL A 279 -16.95 26.97 4.66
N ARG A 280 -18.23 26.97 4.25
CA ARG A 280 -18.86 25.78 3.64
C ARG A 280 -18.29 25.49 2.26
N ASP A 281 -18.10 26.52 1.44
CA ASP A 281 -17.52 26.39 0.10
C ASP A 281 -16.11 25.78 0.17
N LYS A 282 -15.27 26.26 1.10
CA LYS A 282 -13.93 25.71 1.33
C LYS A 282 -13.96 24.25 1.79
N LEU A 283 -14.96 23.85 2.57
CA LEU A 283 -15.14 22.45 2.96
C LEU A 283 -15.58 21.58 1.77
N ASP A 284 -16.47 22.07 0.91
CA ASP A 284 -16.89 21.37 -0.30
C ASP A 284 -15.72 21.21 -1.29
N GLU A 285 -14.85 22.23 -1.42
CA GLU A 285 -13.58 22.15 -2.16
C GLU A 285 -12.66 21.09 -1.55
N ALA A 286 -12.50 21.08 -0.21
CA ALA A 286 -11.69 20.08 0.49
C ALA A 286 -12.20 18.65 0.28
N ILE A 287 -13.52 18.46 0.31
CA ILE A 287 -14.19 17.17 0.03
C ILE A 287 -13.94 16.74 -1.42
N THR A 288 -14.04 17.67 -2.37
CA THR A 288 -13.77 17.39 -3.78
C THR A 288 -12.32 16.93 -3.98
N GLU A 289 -11.35 17.59 -3.35
CA GLU A 289 -9.93 17.22 -3.43
C GLU A 289 -9.64 15.81 -2.87
N ILE A 290 -10.24 15.44 -1.72
CA ILE A 290 -9.99 14.10 -1.16
C ILE A 290 -10.68 12.99 -1.97
N ILE A 291 -11.81 13.29 -2.62
CA ILE A 291 -12.49 12.38 -3.55
C ILE A 291 -11.65 12.22 -4.83
N ASP A 292 -11.16 13.32 -5.39
CA ASP A 292 -10.37 13.33 -6.61
C ASP A 292 -9.05 12.56 -6.47
N MET A 293 -8.51 12.44 -5.25
CA MET A 293 -7.35 11.59 -4.97
C MET A 293 -7.47 10.16 -5.55
N ASN A 294 -8.68 9.61 -5.65
CA ASN A 294 -8.89 8.27 -6.22
C ASN A 294 -8.78 8.21 -7.76
N SER A 295 -8.94 9.34 -8.46
CA SER A 295 -8.84 9.42 -9.92
C SER A 295 -7.38 9.33 -10.42
N HIS A 296 -6.44 9.77 -9.60
CA HIS A 296 -5.00 9.82 -9.95
C HIS A 296 -4.33 8.45 -9.84
N ARG A 297 -3.34 8.19 -10.70
CA ARG A 297 -2.53 6.96 -10.67
C ARG A 297 -1.23 7.13 -9.90
N GLY A 298 -0.60 8.30 -10.01
CA GLY A 298 0.69 8.61 -9.39
C GLY A 298 0.59 8.87 -7.89
N ALA A 299 1.60 8.44 -7.13
CA ALA A 299 1.65 8.70 -5.69
C ALA A 299 1.84 10.20 -5.40
N ALA A 300 2.66 10.90 -6.20
CA ALA A 300 2.86 12.35 -6.09
C ALA A 300 1.55 13.14 -6.25
N GLU A 301 0.75 12.84 -7.28
CA GLU A 301 -0.54 13.51 -7.53
C GLU A 301 -1.54 13.26 -6.40
N LYS A 302 -1.61 12.01 -5.91
CA LYS A 302 -2.44 11.66 -4.73
C LYS A 302 -2.05 12.47 -3.49
N LEU A 303 -0.75 12.61 -3.23
CA LEU A 303 -0.25 13.43 -2.11
C LEU A 303 -0.58 14.91 -2.29
N GLN A 304 -0.51 15.43 -3.52
CA GLN A 304 -0.89 16.81 -3.80
C GLN A 304 -2.38 17.07 -3.52
N CYS A 305 -3.28 16.13 -3.85
CA CYS A 305 -4.70 16.21 -3.51
C CYS A 305 -4.88 16.35 -1.98
N LEU A 306 -4.17 15.53 -1.20
CA LEU A 306 -4.22 15.58 0.26
C LEU A 306 -3.69 16.92 0.82
N VAL A 307 -2.63 17.47 0.21
CA VAL A 307 -2.10 18.79 0.58
C VAL A 307 -3.09 19.90 0.25
N ARG A 308 -3.73 19.88 -0.94
CA ARG A 308 -4.74 20.87 -1.33
C ARG A 308 -5.97 20.79 -0.42
N CYS A 309 -6.48 19.59 -0.16
CA CYS A 309 -7.54 19.34 0.81
C CYS A 309 -7.22 19.97 2.18
N SER A 310 -6.03 19.67 2.70
CA SER A 310 -5.58 20.19 4.01
C SER A 310 -5.50 21.72 4.02
N LYS A 311 -4.99 22.34 2.94
CA LYS A 311 -4.93 23.80 2.80
C LYS A 311 -6.32 24.42 2.83
N MET A 312 -7.30 23.83 2.14
CA MET A 312 -8.68 24.31 2.16
C MET A 312 -9.29 24.24 3.57
N ILE A 313 -9.01 23.18 4.33
CA ILE A 313 -9.42 23.07 5.73
C ILE A 313 -8.78 24.18 6.59
N PHE A 314 -7.49 24.48 6.40
CA PHE A 314 -6.82 25.56 7.13
C PHE A 314 -7.37 26.94 6.77
N GLU A 315 -7.71 27.18 5.51
CA GLU A 315 -8.37 28.41 5.06
C GLU A 315 -9.76 28.55 5.68
N ALA A 316 -10.57 27.48 5.68
CA ALA A 316 -11.88 27.46 6.34
C ALA A 316 -11.78 27.76 7.86
N LEU A 317 -10.76 27.21 8.54
CA LEU A 317 -10.48 27.48 9.95
C LEU A 317 -10.06 28.93 10.18
N LYS A 318 -9.28 29.52 9.27
CA LYS A 318 -8.87 30.92 9.34
C LYS A 318 -10.08 31.84 9.20
N GLU A 319 -10.93 31.60 8.20
CA GLU A 319 -12.14 32.40 7.96
C GLU A 319 -13.14 32.33 9.11
N SER A 320 -13.34 31.13 9.67
CA SER A 320 -14.20 30.93 10.85
C SER A 320 -13.78 31.77 12.06
N ARG A 321 -12.48 32.10 12.18
CA ARG A 321 -11.94 32.97 13.23
C ARG A 321 -11.93 34.45 12.86
N SER A 322 -12.03 34.76 11.57
CA SER A 322 -11.97 36.12 11.02
C SER A 322 -13.32 36.84 11.04
N GLY A 323 -14.41 36.12 11.32
CA GLY A 323 -15.77 36.67 11.41
C GLY A 323 -16.08 37.47 12.69
N TRP A 324 -15.05 37.89 13.43
CA TRP A 324 -15.14 38.76 14.62
C TRP A 324 -14.32 40.04 14.40
#